data_AF-A0A5J4TDY2-F1
#
_entry.id   AF-A0A5J4TDY2-F1
#
_cell.length_a   1.000
_cell.length_b   1.000
_cell.length_c   1.000
_cell.angle_alpha   90.00
_cell.angle_beta   90.00
_cell.angle_gamma   90.00
#
_symmetry.space_group_name_H-M   'P 1'
#
loop_
_entity.id
_entity.type
_entity.pdbx_description
1 polymer ?
#
loop_
_entity_poly.entity_id
_entity_poly.type
_entity_poly.pdbx_seq_one_letter_code
_entity_poly.pdbx_strand_id
1 'polypeptide(L)'
;DILAGSQGSPFRTIAYAVQTAPTSRDQGTTLSLADGSYSEKSIFILGRTIGIQGSGIYYKINATRSIGALVTQTNTLREVFISVYNGVLSLSTVTLTVNNDPLDPLGVDLTNPSQHHFIHLYGNAGEVNISGCKFVQHNPLLLIYSEVIYSEKGTQITFNDVSFDSLIEEKYPVINFLCDRNPVLIQNTRFNNIVIQRATVGAVRIDYWQTGSVSFDGCSWNWGSAGAYYSNPQYTYDEKGSAIGAAMLVQLHNLNPDTNTIEIKNSLFNSNHGENSGAITIKGPSPESVQAVTFNTVRFENNYCFFEHFPSNREQMLAAGIWGPNSDKSVPKQQVHGHDVFVDATGVQQYLVGRFTRCVSYSASPQIAWRN
;
A
#
# COMPACT_ATOMS: atom_id res chain seq x y z
N ASP A 1 14.98 31.06 25.67
CA ASP A 1 14.75 29.85 26.48
C ASP A 1 15.36 28.64 25.83
N ILE A 2 16.22 27.92 26.55
CA ILE A 2 16.78 26.64 26.10
C ILE A 2 15.64 25.61 26.25
N LEU A 3 15.14 25.07 25.14
CA LEU A 3 14.13 24.01 25.17
C LEU A 3 14.81 22.73 25.65
N ALA A 4 14.45 22.28 26.85
CA ALA A 4 15.07 21.13 27.49
C ALA A 4 14.43 19.78 27.09
N GLY A 5 13.33 19.80 26.33
CA GLY A 5 12.59 18.60 25.97
C GLY A 5 11.74 18.03 27.11
N SER A 6 11.55 18.79 28.18
CA SER A 6 10.70 18.41 29.32
C SER A 6 9.26 18.85 29.11
N GLN A 7 8.32 18.31 29.90
CA GLN A 7 6.91 18.69 29.80
C GLN A 7 6.67 20.21 29.97
N GLY A 8 7.46 20.88 30.81
CA GLY A 8 7.40 22.33 31.02
C GLY A 8 8.18 23.15 29.99
N SER A 9 9.02 22.52 29.18
CA SER A 9 9.83 23.15 28.13
C SER A 9 10.02 22.20 26.94
N PRO A 10 8.94 21.87 26.21
CA PRO A 10 8.97 20.85 25.16
C PRO A 10 9.76 21.34 23.94
N PHE A 11 10.30 20.39 23.18
CA PHE A 11 10.86 20.71 21.87
C PHE A 11 9.77 21.22 20.92
N ARG A 12 10.15 22.13 20.01
CA ARG A 12 9.22 22.72 19.03
C ARG A 12 8.91 21.79 17.86
N THR A 13 9.84 20.90 17.50
CA THR A 13 9.70 19.99 16.35
C THR A 13 10.12 18.58 16.72
N ILE A 14 9.47 17.62 16.07
CA ILE A 14 9.79 16.19 16.15
C ILE A 14 11.18 15.96 15.60
N ALA A 15 11.53 16.59 14.46
CA ALA A 15 12.85 16.43 13.86
C ALA A 15 14.00 16.83 14.82
N TYR A 16 13.84 17.93 15.56
CA TYR A 16 14.84 18.37 16.53
C TYR A 16 14.90 17.43 17.75
N ALA A 17 13.76 16.97 18.23
CA ALA A 17 13.70 15.98 19.31
C ALA A 17 14.39 14.66 18.91
N VAL A 18 14.18 14.19 17.68
CA VAL A 18 14.86 13.01 17.13
C VAL A 18 16.38 13.21 17.04
N GLN A 19 16.85 14.41 16.67
CA GLN A 19 18.29 14.70 16.58
C GLN A 19 18.98 14.71 17.95
N THR A 20 18.28 15.14 18.99
CA THR A 20 18.83 15.31 20.34
C THR A 20 18.57 14.11 21.27
N ALA A 21 17.70 13.19 20.87
CA ALA A 21 17.39 11.99 21.63
C ALA A 21 18.64 11.12 21.90
N PRO A 22 18.91 10.75 23.16
CA PRO A 22 20.02 9.85 23.52
C PRO A 22 19.63 8.41 23.18
N THR A 23 19.89 8.00 21.95
CA THR A 23 19.51 6.67 21.43
C THR A 23 20.66 6.04 20.64
N SER A 24 20.72 4.73 20.70
CA SER A 24 21.55 3.88 19.84
C SER A 24 20.64 2.87 19.12
N ARG A 25 21.22 1.92 18.41
CA ARG A 25 20.45 0.83 17.84
C ARG A 25 19.84 -0.06 18.94
N ASP A 26 20.60 -0.34 19.99
CA ASP A 26 20.20 -1.28 21.05
C ASP A 26 19.43 -0.60 22.19
N GLN A 27 19.49 0.73 22.26
CA GLN A 27 18.81 1.52 23.29
C GLN A 27 17.90 2.56 22.64
N GLY A 28 16.60 2.28 22.65
CA GLY A 28 15.59 3.14 22.07
C GLY A 28 15.23 4.34 22.95
N THR A 29 14.76 5.42 22.30
CA THR A 29 14.09 6.54 22.98
C THR A 29 12.71 6.76 22.37
N THR A 30 11.70 6.95 23.21
CA THR A 30 10.34 7.30 22.75
C THR A 30 10.06 8.78 22.98
N LEU A 31 9.65 9.47 21.93
CA LEU A 31 9.19 10.85 21.95
C LEU A 31 7.67 10.89 22.13
N SER A 32 7.19 11.51 23.20
CA SER A 32 5.76 11.72 23.43
C SER A 32 5.31 13.04 22.81
N LEU A 33 4.31 12.96 21.94
CA LEU A 33 3.65 14.12 21.33
C LEU A 33 2.45 14.52 22.17
N ALA A 34 2.32 15.83 22.40
CA ALA A 34 1.12 16.40 22.99
C ALA A 34 -0.02 16.44 21.94
N ASP A 35 -1.25 16.66 22.40
CA ASP A 35 -2.37 16.94 21.50
C ASP A 35 -2.07 18.17 20.64
N GLY A 36 -2.32 18.07 19.33
CA GLY A 36 -2.13 19.20 18.42
C GLY A 36 -1.71 18.80 17.01
N SER A 37 -1.31 19.80 16.24
CA SER A 37 -0.84 19.64 14.87
C SER A 37 0.64 20.02 14.75
N TYR A 38 1.40 19.13 14.11
CA TYR A 38 2.83 19.24 13.91
C TYR A 38 3.11 19.30 12.42
N SER A 39 3.77 20.37 12.00
CA SER A 39 4.21 20.56 10.62
C SER A 39 5.70 20.28 10.54
N GLU A 40 6.05 19.19 9.87
CA GLU A 40 7.43 18.73 9.79
C GLU A 40 7.89 18.73 8.33
N LYS A 41 9.17 19.08 8.11
CA LYS A 41 9.76 19.01 6.77
C LYS A 41 10.24 17.59 6.46
N SER A 42 10.94 16.97 7.39
CA SER A 42 11.50 15.63 7.23
C SER A 42 12.07 15.14 8.55
N ILE A 43 12.01 13.83 8.79
CA ILE A 43 12.50 13.17 9.98
C ILE A 43 13.51 12.09 9.56
N PHE A 44 14.69 12.06 10.20
CA PHE A 44 15.77 11.11 9.87
C PHE A 44 16.10 10.22 11.05
N ILE A 45 15.93 8.91 10.84
CA ILE A 45 16.32 7.86 11.77
C ILE A 45 17.56 7.16 11.20
N LEU A 46 18.74 7.47 11.75
CA LEU A 46 20.04 7.06 11.20
C LEU A 46 20.70 5.99 12.08
N GLY A 47 20.40 4.70 11.87
CA GLY A 47 20.98 3.59 12.64
C GLY A 47 20.60 3.56 14.13
N ARG A 48 19.54 4.30 14.51
CA ARG A 48 19.06 4.48 15.89
C ARG A 48 17.66 3.91 16.05
N THR A 49 17.26 3.66 17.29
CA THR A 49 15.91 3.22 17.63
C THR A 49 15.11 4.38 18.22
N ILE A 50 14.11 4.83 17.48
CA ILE A 50 13.27 5.98 17.84
C ILE A 50 11.80 5.59 17.83
N GLY A 51 11.13 5.84 18.94
CA GLY A 51 9.69 5.83 19.05
C GLY A 51 9.11 7.23 18.93
N ILE A 52 7.97 7.38 18.25
CA ILE A 52 7.14 8.58 18.25
C ILE A 52 5.73 8.14 18.63
N GLN A 53 5.25 8.67 19.75
CA GLN A 53 3.99 8.27 20.35
C GLN A 53 3.07 9.48 20.52
N GLY A 54 1.89 9.43 19.93
CA GLY A 54 0.81 10.38 20.22
C GLY A 54 -0.05 9.92 21.39
N SER A 55 -0.86 10.82 21.91
CA SER A 55 -1.88 10.56 22.93
C SER A 55 -3.12 9.83 22.40
N GLY A 56 -3.29 9.73 21.08
CA GLY A 56 -4.45 9.14 20.42
C GLY A 56 -4.57 9.56 18.94
N ILE A 57 -5.50 8.92 18.22
CA ILE A 57 -5.86 9.33 16.85
C ILE A 57 -6.39 10.76 16.88
N TYR A 58 -5.92 11.58 15.95
CA TYR A 58 -6.28 12.98 15.86
C TYR A 58 -7.75 13.19 15.52
N TYR A 59 -8.44 14.00 16.33
CA TYR A 59 -9.77 14.52 16.04
C TYR A 59 -9.85 16.00 16.42
N LYS A 60 -10.31 16.82 15.48
CA LYS A 60 -10.60 18.23 15.75
C LYS A 60 -12.00 18.35 16.36
N ILE A 61 -12.09 18.85 17.59
CA ILE A 61 -13.37 19.06 18.28
C ILE A 61 -13.98 20.39 17.84
N ASN A 62 -13.15 21.43 17.77
CA ASN A 62 -13.53 22.77 17.32
C ASN A 62 -12.29 23.55 16.84
N ALA A 63 -12.41 24.86 16.62
CA ALA A 63 -11.33 25.69 16.10
C ALA A 63 -10.07 25.72 16.99
N THR A 64 -10.21 25.57 18.31
CA THR A 64 -9.12 25.75 19.29
C THR A 64 -8.77 24.47 20.05
N ARG A 65 -9.56 23.41 19.91
CA ARG A 65 -9.37 22.14 20.62
C ARG A 65 -9.35 20.96 19.66
N SER A 66 -8.33 20.13 19.85
CA SER A 66 -8.14 18.83 19.22
C SER A 66 -7.70 17.82 20.27
N ILE A 67 -7.92 16.54 19.99
CA ILE A 67 -7.34 15.41 20.73
C ILE A 67 -6.41 14.68 19.77
N GLY A 68 -5.32 14.11 20.28
CA GLY A 68 -4.38 13.34 19.49
C GLY A 68 -3.38 14.20 18.74
N ALA A 69 -2.38 13.55 18.15
CA ALA A 69 -1.33 14.20 17.37
C ALA A 69 -1.58 14.03 15.87
N LEU A 70 -1.65 15.15 15.15
CA LEU A 70 -1.63 15.21 13.69
C LEU A 70 -0.23 15.59 13.22
N VAL A 71 0.43 14.75 12.43
CA VAL A 71 1.73 15.05 11.85
C VAL A 71 1.58 15.22 10.34
N THR A 72 1.84 16.42 9.85
CA THR A 72 1.70 16.78 8.44
C THR A 72 3.08 17.01 7.83
N GLN A 73 3.36 16.31 6.73
CA GLN A 73 4.51 16.63 5.88
C GLN A 73 4.30 18.01 5.25
N THR A 74 5.32 18.85 5.31
CA THR A 74 5.29 20.19 4.68
C THR A 74 6.38 20.37 3.63
N ASN A 75 7.27 19.39 3.49
CA ASN A 75 8.31 19.45 2.49
C ASN A 75 7.83 18.82 1.20
N THR A 76 7.89 19.65 0.18
CA THR A 76 7.47 19.43 -1.20
C THR A 76 8.65 19.16 -2.12
N LEU A 77 9.87 19.52 -1.71
CA LEU A 77 11.10 19.37 -2.50
C LEU A 77 11.92 18.13 -2.13
N ARG A 78 11.55 17.42 -1.06
CA ARG A 78 12.24 16.19 -0.65
C ARG A 78 11.45 14.97 -1.08
N GLU A 79 12.19 14.04 -1.66
CA GLU A 79 11.74 12.70 -2.03
C GLU A 79 11.16 11.94 -0.83
N VAL A 80 11.67 12.12 0.40
CA VAL A 80 11.20 11.33 1.56
C VAL A 80 10.85 12.17 2.79
N PHE A 81 9.69 11.91 3.41
CA PHE A 81 9.29 12.56 4.66
C PHE A 81 9.96 11.93 5.89
N ILE A 82 9.80 10.62 6.11
CA ILE A 82 10.51 9.89 7.18
C ILE A 82 11.47 8.88 6.56
N SER A 83 12.76 9.12 6.72
CA SER A 83 13.81 8.22 6.24
C SER A 83 14.38 7.40 7.39
N VAL A 84 14.37 6.08 7.25
CA VAL A 84 14.92 5.14 8.23
C VAL A 84 16.09 4.39 7.61
N TYR A 85 17.32 4.75 7.96
CA TYR A 85 18.53 4.12 7.44
C TYR A 85 19.07 3.09 8.44
N ASN A 86 18.84 1.80 8.18
CA ASN A 86 19.27 0.69 9.06
C ASN A 86 18.98 0.91 10.57
N GLY A 87 17.93 1.67 10.87
CA GLY A 87 17.46 1.97 12.23
C GLY A 87 16.08 1.37 12.47
N VAL A 88 15.50 1.70 13.62
CA VAL A 88 14.17 1.23 14.02
C VAL A 88 13.28 2.45 14.25
N LEU A 89 12.15 2.50 13.56
CA LEU A 89 11.10 3.48 13.78
C LEU A 89 9.88 2.81 14.41
N SER A 90 9.46 3.27 15.58
CA SER A 90 8.18 2.91 16.18
C SER A 90 7.22 4.10 16.13
N LEU A 91 6.07 3.94 15.49
CA LEU A 91 4.99 4.92 15.49
C LEU A 91 3.81 4.36 16.29
N SER A 92 3.30 5.12 17.25
CA SER A 92 2.15 4.70 18.05
C SER A 92 1.13 5.81 18.21
N THR A 93 -0.14 5.52 17.90
CA THR A 93 -1.28 6.42 18.18
C THR A 93 -1.11 7.84 17.61
N VAL A 94 -0.67 7.93 16.35
CA VAL A 94 -0.50 9.19 15.60
C VAL A 94 -1.35 9.17 14.33
N THR A 95 -1.97 10.30 13.99
CA THR A 95 -2.50 10.52 12.64
C THR A 95 -1.44 11.18 11.78
N LEU A 96 -1.08 10.56 10.67
CA LEU A 96 -0.13 11.08 9.70
C LEU A 96 -0.86 11.54 8.43
N THR A 97 -0.52 12.73 7.97
CA THR A 97 -1.11 13.33 6.77
C THR A 97 -0.08 13.40 5.66
N VAL A 98 -0.35 12.64 4.59
CA VAL A 98 0.45 12.62 3.36
C VAL A 98 0.17 13.91 2.59
N ASN A 99 1.22 14.71 2.41
CA ASN A 99 1.09 15.94 1.64
C ASN A 99 0.97 15.62 0.15
N ASN A 100 0.01 16.24 -0.49
CA ASN A 100 -0.31 16.03 -1.89
C ASN A 100 -0.70 17.35 -2.58
N ASP A 101 -0.21 18.47 -2.05
CA ASP A 101 -0.31 19.75 -2.72
C ASP A 101 0.52 19.70 -4.02
N PRO A 102 0.00 20.21 -5.15
CA PRO A 102 0.64 20.06 -6.46
C PRO A 102 1.73 21.11 -6.67
N LEU A 103 1.76 22.13 -5.84
CA LEU A 103 2.70 23.23 -5.88
C LEU A 103 3.38 23.34 -4.51
N ASP A 104 4.68 23.62 -4.51
CA ASP A 104 5.34 24.05 -3.30
C ASP A 104 4.95 25.49 -2.91
N PRO A 105 5.30 25.95 -1.69
CA PRO A 105 5.07 27.34 -1.29
C PRO A 105 5.76 28.41 -2.16
N LEU A 106 6.65 28.01 -3.08
CA LEU A 106 7.34 28.86 -4.05
C LEU A 106 6.73 28.76 -5.47
N GLY A 107 5.67 27.96 -5.66
CA GLY A 107 4.98 27.76 -6.94
C GLY A 107 5.62 26.73 -7.87
N VAL A 108 6.53 25.89 -7.39
CA VAL A 108 7.16 24.81 -8.17
C VAL A 108 6.20 23.63 -8.30
N ASP A 109 6.01 23.16 -9.53
CA ASP A 109 5.20 21.98 -9.86
C ASP A 109 5.84 20.69 -9.33
N LEU A 110 5.10 19.99 -8.47
CA LEU A 110 5.51 18.75 -7.79
C LEU A 110 4.90 17.50 -8.42
N THR A 111 4.20 17.65 -9.55
CA THR A 111 3.57 16.53 -10.25
C THR A 111 4.56 15.59 -10.93
N ASN A 112 5.87 15.90 -10.91
CA ASN A 112 6.89 15.00 -11.43
C ASN A 112 7.20 13.87 -10.40
N PRO A 113 6.80 12.62 -10.67
CA PRO A 113 6.54 11.62 -9.62
C PRO A 113 7.67 10.59 -9.43
N SER A 114 8.87 10.81 -9.97
CA SER A 114 9.95 9.84 -9.77
C SER A 114 10.52 9.97 -8.36
N GLN A 115 10.09 9.08 -7.46
CA GLN A 115 10.73 8.70 -6.19
C GLN A 115 10.29 9.43 -4.92
N HIS A 116 9.03 9.86 -4.83
CA HIS A 116 8.52 10.37 -3.55
C HIS A 116 8.01 9.23 -2.66
N HIS A 117 8.41 9.20 -1.39
CA HIS A 117 7.95 8.24 -0.38
C HIS A 117 7.59 8.95 0.93
N PHE A 118 6.48 8.62 1.56
CA PHE A 118 6.15 9.21 2.87
C PHE A 118 7.03 8.59 3.97
N ILE A 119 7.17 7.27 4.01
CA ILE A 119 8.13 6.55 4.85
C ILE A 119 8.98 5.65 3.94
N HIS A 120 10.30 5.78 4.04
CA HIS A 120 11.25 4.92 3.32
C HIS A 120 12.18 4.21 4.30
N LEU A 121 12.20 2.87 4.26
CA LEU A 121 13.16 2.03 4.98
C LEU A 121 14.35 1.68 4.08
N TYR A 122 15.48 2.35 4.32
CA TYR A 122 16.72 2.15 3.59
C TYR A 122 17.61 1.10 4.27
N GLY A 123 18.31 0.32 3.44
CA GLY A 123 19.25 -0.71 3.84
C GLY A 123 18.59 -2.06 4.11
N ASN A 124 19.40 -3.00 4.60
CA ASN A 124 19.02 -4.41 4.79
C ASN A 124 18.71 -4.77 6.24
N ALA A 125 18.59 -3.77 7.11
CA ALA A 125 18.37 -3.97 8.54
C ALA A 125 17.50 -2.86 9.15
N GLY A 126 16.73 -2.15 8.32
CA GLY A 126 15.73 -1.19 8.77
C GLY A 126 14.48 -1.87 9.30
N GLU A 127 13.87 -1.32 10.34
CA GLU A 127 12.66 -1.86 10.97
C GLU A 127 11.63 -0.76 11.16
N VAL A 128 10.37 -1.07 10.89
CA VAL A 128 9.23 -0.21 11.23
C VAL A 128 8.16 -0.97 11.99
N ASN A 129 7.74 -0.38 13.11
CA ASN A 129 6.67 -0.86 13.96
C ASN A 129 5.59 0.22 14.04
N ILE A 130 4.41 -0.01 13.48
CA ILE A 130 3.33 0.98 13.45
C ILE A 130 2.12 0.41 14.19
N SER A 131 1.66 1.10 15.23
CA SER A 131 0.49 0.64 15.98
C SER A 131 -0.52 1.73 16.31
N GLY A 132 -1.81 1.45 16.06
CA GLY A 132 -2.87 2.39 16.38
C GLY A 132 -2.77 3.70 15.59
N CYS A 133 -2.12 3.70 14.43
CA CYS A 133 -1.91 4.90 13.61
C CYS A 133 -2.91 4.99 12.47
N LYS A 134 -3.13 6.22 11.98
CA LYS A 134 -4.00 6.49 10.85
C LYS A 134 -3.28 7.34 9.80
N PHE A 135 -3.32 6.91 8.55
CA PHE A 135 -2.79 7.63 7.40
C PHE A 135 -3.94 8.20 6.59
N VAL A 136 -3.85 9.50 6.30
CA VAL A 136 -4.83 10.25 5.51
C VAL A 136 -4.14 11.17 4.53
N GLN A 137 -4.87 11.57 3.50
CA GLN A 137 -4.43 12.56 2.54
C GLN A 137 -4.64 13.99 3.06
N HIS A 138 -3.77 14.93 2.72
CA HIS A 138 -3.94 16.34 3.11
C HIS A 138 -5.14 16.99 2.41
N ASN A 139 -5.15 16.94 1.07
CA ASN A 139 -6.22 17.46 0.25
C ASN A 139 -6.93 16.31 -0.46
N PRO A 140 -8.16 15.91 -0.06
CA PRO A 140 -8.84 14.73 -0.57
C PRO A 140 -9.26 14.81 -2.05
N LEU A 141 -9.07 15.97 -2.70
CA LEU A 141 -9.45 16.18 -4.10
C LEU A 141 -8.28 16.01 -5.07
N LEU A 142 -7.06 15.86 -4.55
CA LEU A 142 -5.85 15.80 -5.36
C LEU A 142 -5.23 14.40 -5.33
N LEU A 143 -4.33 14.13 -6.26
CA LEU A 143 -3.60 12.86 -6.29
C LEU A 143 -2.37 12.94 -5.40
N ILE A 144 -2.08 11.84 -4.73
CA ILE A 144 -0.77 11.55 -4.18
C ILE A 144 0.10 11.02 -5.34
N TYR A 145 1.36 11.41 -5.30
CA TYR A 145 2.38 11.05 -6.29
C TYR A 145 3.55 10.31 -5.62
N SER A 146 3.29 9.66 -4.48
CA SER A 146 4.29 9.10 -3.58
C SER A 146 3.82 7.79 -2.96
N GLU A 147 4.69 6.79 -2.84
CA GLU A 147 4.34 5.61 -2.04
C GLU A 147 4.30 5.99 -0.56
N VAL A 148 3.22 5.69 0.15
CA VAL A 148 3.13 6.05 1.58
C VAL A 148 4.17 5.28 2.40
N ILE A 149 4.36 3.99 2.08
CA ILE A 149 5.41 3.20 2.73
C ILE A 149 6.14 2.40 1.66
N TYR A 150 7.46 2.64 1.56
CA TYR A 150 8.37 1.86 0.74
C TYR A 150 9.46 1.24 1.62
N SER A 151 9.84 0.01 1.26
CA SER A 151 10.81 -0.78 2.00
C SER A 151 11.83 -1.41 1.07
N GLU A 152 13.12 -1.32 1.42
CA GLU A 152 14.17 -2.07 0.71
C GLU A 152 14.23 -3.54 1.18
N LYS A 153 14.91 -4.38 0.39
CA LYS A 153 15.10 -5.81 0.70
C LYS A 153 15.82 -6.00 2.02
N GLY A 154 15.24 -6.84 2.88
CA GLY A 154 15.82 -7.19 4.19
C GLY A 154 15.34 -6.28 5.32
N THR A 155 14.38 -5.40 5.08
CA THR A 155 13.73 -4.66 6.17
C THR A 155 12.67 -5.51 6.87
N GLN A 156 12.36 -5.17 8.13
CA GLN A 156 11.29 -5.79 8.91
C GLN A 156 10.14 -4.81 9.09
N ILE A 157 8.91 -5.30 8.96
CA ILE A 157 7.71 -4.46 9.00
C ILE A 157 6.68 -5.12 9.89
N THR A 158 6.15 -4.38 10.85
CA THR A 158 5.06 -4.84 11.71
C THR A 158 4.00 -3.76 11.88
N PHE A 159 2.76 -4.07 11.51
CA PHE A 159 1.59 -3.21 11.75
C PHE A 159 0.60 -3.88 12.69
N ASN A 160 0.06 -3.11 13.63
CA ASN A 160 -1.04 -3.54 14.48
C ASN A 160 -2.08 -2.42 14.65
N ASP A 161 -3.32 -2.66 14.21
CA ASP A 161 -4.43 -1.70 14.30
C ASP A 161 -4.14 -0.38 13.55
N VAL A 162 -3.77 -0.48 12.27
CA VAL A 162 -3.45 0.68 11.42
C VAL A 162 -4.59 0.94 10.43
N SER A 163 -4.87 2.20 10.07
CA SER A 163 -5.78 2.53 8.96
C SER A 163 -5.15 3.43 7.91
N PHE A 164 -5.46 3.15 6.65
CA PHE A 164 -5.18 3.98 5.48
C PHE A 164 -6.53 4.37 4.89
N ASP A 165 -6.86 5.66 4.92
CA ASP A 165 -8.20 6.13 4.58
C ASP A 165 -8.15 7.19 3.48
N SER A 166 -8.91 6.96 2.40
CA SER A 166 -9.16 7.91 1.31
C SER A 166 -7.87 8.44 0.67
N LEU A 167 -6.96 7.53 0.30
CA LEU A 167 -5.74 7.85 -0.42
C LEU A 167 -5.97 7.63 -1.91
N ILE A 168 -5.71 8.66 -2.71
CA ILE A 168 -5.88 8.64 -4.16
C ILE A 168 -4.50 8.77 -4.79
N GLU A 169 -3.93 7.67 -5.26
CA GLU A 169 -2.62 7.61 -5.92
C GLU A 169 -2.78 7.63 -7.44
N GLU A 170 -1.79 8.20 -8.13
CA GLU A 170 -1.77 8.14 -9.58
C GLU A 170 -1.33 6.76 -10.09
N LYS A 171 -0.16 6.27 -9.64
CA LYS A 171 0.54 5.14 -10.29
C LYS A 171 1.01 4.05 -9.32
N TYR A 172 1.44 4.42 -8.13
CA TYR A 172 2.15 3.54 -7.21
C TYR A 172 1.21 2.93 -6.17
N PRO A 173 1.58 1.81 -5.53
CA PRO A 173 0.79 1.32 -4.40
C PRO A 173 0.92 2.29 -3.22
N VAL A 174 -0.08 2.30 -2.34
CA VAL A 174 0.07 2.99 -1.04
C VAL A 174 1.22 2.35 -0.26
N ILE A 175 1.37 1.04 -0.35
CA ILE A 175 2.42 0.30 0.36
C ILE A 175 3.12 -0.70 -0.55
N ASN A 176 4.46 -0.68 -0.52
CA ASN A 176 5.31 -1.60 -1.25
C ASN A 176 6.25 -2.36 -0.30
N PHE A 177 6.02 -3.67 -0.19
CA PHE A 177 6.78 -4.58 0.65
C PHE A 177 7.76 -5.41 -0.17
N LEU A 178 9.06 -5.16 -0.01
CA LEU A 178 10.12 -5.98 -0.61
C LEU A 178 10.58 -7.04 0.40
N CYS A 179 9.82 -8.13 0.48
CA CYS A 179 10.10 -9.24 1.38
C CYS A 179 11.23 -10.12 0.82
N ASP A 180 12.37 -10.14 1.51
CA ASP A 180 13.53 -10.97 1.17
C ASP A 180 13.75 -12.07 2.22
N ARG A 181 14.30 -11.71 3.39
CA ARG A 181 14.63 -12.65 4.48
C ARG A 181 13.90 -12.36 5.79
N ASN A 182 13.49 -11.12 6.00
CA ASN A 182 12.85 -10.67 7.22
C ASN A 182 11.32 -10.64 7.09
N PRO A 183 10.59 -10.81 8.21
CA PRO A 183 9.15 -10.95 8.16
C PRO A 183 8.43 -9.61 7.94
N VAL A 184 7.29 -9.70 7.27
CA VAL A 184 6.27 -8.65 7.14
C VAL A 184 5.00 -9.13 7.84
N LEU A 185 4.63 -8.48 8.94
CA LEU A 185 3.51 -8.89 9.80
C LEU A 185 2.47 -7.77 9.88
N ILE A 186 1.31 -7.97 9.26
CA ILE A 186 0.26 -6.97 9.17
C ILE A 186 -0.99 -7.48 9.88
N GLN A 187 -1.39 -6.81 10.97
CA GLN A 187 -2.52 -7.21 11.79
C GLN A 187 -3.56 -6.10 11.93
N ASN A 188 -4.83 -6.47 11.87
CA ASN A 188 -5.98 -5.57 12.08
C ASN A 188 -5.92 -4.27 11.27
N THR A 189 -5.33 -4.32 10.08
CA THR A 189 -5.08 -3.15 9.25
C THR A 189 -6.21 -2.93 8.26
N ARG A 190 -6.67 -1.68 8.13
CA ARG A 190 -7.78 -1.30 7.24
C ARG A 190 -7.30 -0.42 6.11
N PHE A 191 -7.69 -0.76 4.89
CA PHE A 191 -7.50 0.01 3.68
C PHE A 191 -8.87 0.42 3.17
N ASN A 192 -9.26 1.68 3.34
CA ASN A 192 -10.59 2.16 2.99
C ASN A 192 -10.50 3.23 1.90
N ASN A 193 -11.31 3.08 0.86
CA ASN A 193 -11.43 4.05 -0.25
C ASN A 193 -10.06 4.37 -0.90
N ILE A 194 -9.22 3.36 -1.09
CA ILE A 194 -7.93 3.53 -1.76
C ILE A 194 -8.15 3.48 -3.27
N VAL A 195 -7.74 4.53 -3.97
CA VAL A 195 -7.91 4.63 -5.43
C VAL A 195 -6.53 4.76 -6.07
N ILE A 196 -6.18 3.81 -6.94
CA ILE A 196 -4.99 3.88 -7.80
C ILE A 196 -5.48 4.11 -9.24
N GLN A 197 -5.17 5.28 -9.81
CA GLN A 197 -5.72 5.68 -11.11
C GLN A 197 -5.13 4.92 -12.31
N ARG A 198 -3.96 4.30 -12.17
CA ARG A 198 -3.32 3.48 -13.22
C ARG A 198 -3.26 2.02 -12.79
N ALA A 199 -3.62 1.13 -13.72
CA ALA A 199 -3.87 -0.29 -13.49
C ALA A 199 -2.64 -1.19 -13.26
N THR A 200 -1.58 -0.69 -12.64
CA THR A 200 -0.38 -1.50 -12.41
C THR A 200 -0.37 -2.22 -11.06
N VAL A 201 -1.20 -1.78 -10.10
CA VAL A 201 -1.21 -2.24 -8.71
C VAL A 201 -2.47 -1.73 -7.98
N GLY A 202 -2.73 -2.19 -6.74
CA GLY A 202 -3.69 -1.57 -5.81
C GLY A 202 -3.04 -0.99 -4.56
N ALA A 203 -3.78 -1.03 -3.44
CA ALA A 203 -3.33 -0.46 -2.17
C ALA A 203 -2.01 -1.08 -1.68
N VAL A 204 -1.83 -2.38 -1.89
CA VAL A 204 -0.68 -3.13 -1.37
C VAL A 204 0.01 -3.90 -2.49
N ARG A 205 1.33 -3.80 -2.53
CA ARG A 205 2.23 -4.63 -3.34
C ARG A 205 3.17 -5.42 -2.44
N ILE A 206 3.32 -6.70 -2.73
CA ILE A 206 4.28 -7.60 -2.08
C ILE A 206 5.22 -8.14 -3.15
N ASP A 207 6.48 -7.74 -3.14
CA ASP A 207 7.55 -8.36 -3.93
C ASP A 207 8.31 -9.35 -3.05
N TYR A 208 8.11 -10.65 -3.30
CA TYR A 208 8.70 -11.74 -2.53
C TYR A 208 9.90 -12.37 -3.24
N TRP A 209 11.05 -12.43 -2.55
CA TRP A 209 12.32 -12.83 -3.15
C TRP A 209 12.94 -14.12 -2.60
N GLN A 210 13.02 -14.32 -1.28
CA GLN A 210 13.80 -15.42 -0.70
C GLN A 210 13.03 -16.22 0.36
N THR A 211 13.42 -16.12 1.64
CA THR A 211 13.02 -17.00 2.75
C THR A 211 12.22 -16.28 3.84
N GLY A 212 11.95 -14.98 3.66
CA GLY A 212 11.10 -14.22 4.57
C GLY A 212 9.67 -14.75 4.59
N SER A 213 8.85 -14.22 5.50
CA SER A 213 7.43 -14.57 5.59
C SER A 213 6.56 -13.33 5.56
N VAL A 214 5.40 -13.42 4.91
CA VAL A 214 4.42 -12.34 4.87
C VAL A 214 3.11 -12.85 5.46
N SER A 215 2.59 -12.18 6.48
CA SER A 215 1.33 -12.54 7.13
C SER A 215 0.39 -11.33 7.19
N PHE A 216 -0.82 -11.51 6.69
CA PHE A 216 -1.94 -10.58 6.89
C PHE A 216 -3.02 -11.27 7.72
N ASP A 217 -3.39 -10.68 8.87
CA ASP A 217 -4.38 -11.25 9.78
C ASP A 217 -5.38 -10.18 10.25
N GLY A 218 -6.68 -10.45 10.11
CA GLY A 218 -7.72 -9.49 10.53
C GLY A 218 -7.79 -8.22 9.68
N CYS A 219 -7.23 -8.25 8.46
CA CYS A 219 -7.15 -7.08 7.58
C CYS A 219 -8.43 -6.88 6.75
N SER A 220 -8.71 -5.64 6.35
CA SER A 220 -9.83 -5.34 5.46
C SER A 220 -9.46 -4.35 4.35
N TRP A 221 -9.88 -4.67 3.12
CA TRP A 221 -9.84 -3.78 1.96
C TRP A 221 -11.26 -3.46 1.54
N ASN A 222 -11.67 -2.21 1.72
CA ASN A 222 -13.04 -1.77 1.49
C ASN A 222 -13.08 -0.64 0.46
N TRP A 223 -13.91 -0.81 -0.58
CA TRP A 223 -14.19 0.22 -1.60
C TRP A 223 -12.92 0.70 -2.32
N GLY A 224 -11.94 -0.19 -2.51
CA GLY A 224 -10.74 0.11 -3.27
C GLY A 224 -11.00 0.11 -4.77
N SER A 225 -10.22 0.88 -5.52
CA SER A 225 -10.25 0.90 -6.98
C SER A 225 -8.83 0.92 -7.53
N ALA A 226 -8.50 -0.03 -8.40
CA ALA A 226 -7.20 -0.17 -9.03
C ALA A 226 -7.39 -0.39 -10.53
N GLY A 227 -7.57 0.69 -11.29
CA GLY A 227 -7.94 0.57 -12.69
C GLY A 227 -7.72 1.87 -13.46
N ALA A 228 -7.53 1.75 -14.77
CA ALA A 228 -7.32 2.90 -15.65
C ALA A 228 -8.62 3.65 -15.84
N TYR A 229 -8.90 4.58 -14.93
CA TYR A 229 -10.14 5.34 -14.93
C TYR A 229 -10.19 6.35 -16.10
N TYR A 230 -9.03 6.74 -16.67
CA TYR A 230 -8.96 7.68 -17.79
C TYR A 230 -7.83 7.37 -18.80
N SER A 231 -8.23 6.81 -19.95
CA SER A 231 -7.84 7.28 -21.30
C SER A 231 -6.38 7.24 -21.78
N ASN A 232 -5.52 6.28 -21.39
CA ASN A 232 -4.37 5.98 -22.24
C ASN A 232 -3.92 4.51 -22.20
N PRO A 233 -4.16 3.72 -23.26
CA PRO A 233 -3.73 2.32 -23.35
C PRO A 233 -2.21 2.14 -23.32
N GLN A 234 -1.41 3.20 -23.41
CA GLN A 234 0.06 3.11 -23.27
C GLN A 234 0.53 2.99 -21.81
N TYR A 235 -0.31 3.26 -20.81
CA TYR A 235 0.08 3.27 -19.39
C TYR A 235 -0.59 2.18 -18.55
N THR A 236 -1.33 1.28 -19.18
CA THR A 236 -2.17 0.25 -18.55
C THR A 236 -1.48 -1.07 -18.27
N TYR A 237 -0.21 -1.20 -18.66
CA TYR A 237 0.42 -2.50 -18.79
C TYR A 237 1.76 -2.56 -18.07
N ASP A 238 2.06 -3.69 -17.43
CA ASP A 238 3.43 -4.01 -17.04
C ASP A 238 4.36 -4.10 -18.27
N GLU A 239 5.67 -4.24 -18.06
CA GLU A 239 6.65 -4.42 -19.16
C GLU A 239 6.30 -5.60 -20.11
N LYS A 240 5.37 -6.48 -19.71
CA LYS A 240 4.86 -7.62 -20.46
C LYS A 240 3.45 -7.40 -21.03
N GLY A 241 2.92 -6.18 -21.05
CA GLY A 241 1.64 -5.91 -21.70
C GLY A 241 0.41 -6.32 -20.86
N SER A 242 0.52 -6.53 -19.55
CA SER A 242 -0.58 -7.03 -18.71
C SER A 242 -1.04 -6.00 -17.67
N ALA A 243 -2.33 -5.66 -17.68
CA ALA A 243 -2.95 -4.88 -16.61
C ALA A 243 -3.15 -5.79 -15.39
N ILE A 244 -2.84 -5.33 -14.18
CA ILE A 244 -2.73 -6.19 -12.97
C ILE A 244 -3.55 -5.64 -11.79
N GLY A 245 -4.15 -4.46 -11.95
CA GLY A 245 -4.88 -3.73 -10.90
C GLY A 245 -5.88 -4.60 -10.14
N ALA A 246 -5.65 -4.72 -8.84
CA ALA A 246 -6.47 -5.39 -7.83
C ALA A 246 -6.11 -4.77 -6.47
N ALA A 247 -6.96 -4.88 -5.44
CA ALA A 247 -6.67 -4.28 -4.13
C ALA A 247 -5.29 -4.69 -3.54
N MET A 248 -4.84 -5.92 -3.84
CA MET A 248 -3.52 -6.43 -3.50
C MET A 248 -2.85 -7.08 -4.72
N LEU A 249 -1.55 -6.81 -4.89
CA LEU A 249 -0.66 -7.53 -5.80
C LEU A 249 0.40 -8.33 -5.02
N VAL A 250 0.45 -9.64 -5.26
CA VAL A 250 1.54 -10.52 -4.82
C VAL A 250 2.41 -10.87 -6.02
N GLN A 251 3.66 -10.46 -6.01
CA GLN A 251 4.64 -10.78 -7.04
C GLN A 251 5.77 -11.65 -6.45
N LEU A 252 5.79 -12.90 -6.86
CA LEU A 252 6.81 -13.88 -6.51
C LEU A 252 7.96 -13.79 -7.52
N HIS A 253 9.20 -13.78 -7.02
CA HIS A 253 10.41 -13.80 -7.85
C HIS A 253 11.19 -15.11 -7.72
N ASN A 254 10.90 -15.92 -6.70
CA ASN A 254 11.48 -17.24 -6.51
C ASN A 254 10.72 -18.31 -7.33
N LEU A 255 11.45 -19.22 -7.98
CA LEU A 255 10.89 -20.36 -8.72
C LEU A 255 10.25 -21.40 -7.80
N ASN A 256 10.86 -21.66 -6.65
CA ASN A 256 10.45 -22.68 -5.69
C ASN A 256 10.45 -22.11 -4.27
N PRO A 257 9.60 -21.12 -3.97
CA PRO A 257 9.42 -20.64 -2.61
C PRO A 257 8.90 -21.76 -1.71
N ASP A 258 9.26 -21.72 -0.43
CA ASP A 258 8.65 -22.61 0.57
C ASP A 258 7.13 -22.42 0.58
N THR A 259 6.39 -23.51 0.82
CA THR A 259 4.93 -23.46 0.84
C THR A 259 4.45 -22.60 2.00
N ASN A 260 3.38 -21.83 1.78
CA ASN A 260 2.72 -21.01 2.82
C ASN A 260 3.61 -19.89 3.42
N THR A 261 4.61 -19.40 2.67
CA THR A 261 5.43 -18.25 3.06
C THR A 261 4.65 -16.94 3.06
N ILE A 262 3.55 -16.88 2.30
CA ILE A 262 2.60 -15.78 2.27
C ILE A 262 1.25 -16.28 2.76
N GLU A 263 0.81 -15.83 3.92
CA GLU A 263 -0.48 -16.20 4.52
C GLU A 263 -1.40 -14.99 4.64
N ILE A 264 -2.60 -15.11 4.08
CA ILE A 264 -3.67 -14.12 4.23
C ILE A 264 -4.82 -14.80 4.96
N LYS A 265 -5.12 -14.33 6.17
CA LYS A 265 -6.11 -14.96 7.05
C LYS A 265 -7.04 -13.99 7.73
N ASN A 266 -8.23 -14.49 8.10
CA ASN A 266 -9.28 -13.75 8.81
C ASN A 266 -9.58 -12.37 8.19
N SER A 267 -9.46 -12.27 6.87
CA SER A 267 -9.43 -10.99 6.15
C SER A 267 -10.66 -10.79 5.28
N LEU A 268 -10.99 -9.54 4.99
CA LEU A 268 -12.12 -9.14 4.16
C LEU A 268 -11.68 -8.31 2.97
N PHE A 269 -12.07 -8.73 1.77
CA PHE A 269 -12.02 -7.90 0.57
C PHE A 269 -13.45 -7.58 0.16
N ASN A 270 -13.89 -6.35 0.38
CA ASN A 270 -15.25 -5.92 0.11
C ASN A 270 -15.32 -4.74 -0.87
N SER A 271 -16.14 -4.88 -1.91
CA SER A 271 -16.47 -3.80 -2.85
C SER A 271 -15.25 -3.23 -3.56
N ASN A 272 -14.24 -4.05 -3.85
CA ASN A 272 -13.04 -3.60 -4.55
C ASN A 272 -13.19 -3.77 -6.07
N HIS A 273 -12.59 -2.84 -6.82
CA HIS A 273 -12.62 -2.80 -8.27
C HIS A 273 -11.21 -2.89 -8.83
N GLY A 274 -11.01 -3.72 -9.86
CA GLY A 274 -9.72 -3.82 -10.56
C GLY A 274 -9.87 -4.20 -12.03
N GLU A 275 -8.77 -4.43 -12.75
CA GLU A 275 -8.83 -4.82 -14.17
C GLU A 275 -9.05 -6.34 -14.33
N ASN A 276 -8.16 -7.18 -13.76
CA ASN A 276 -8.28 -8.65 -13.84
C ASN A 276 -8.96 -9.28 -12.62
N SER A 277 -8.92 -8.59 -11.48
CA SER A 277 -9.55 -8.98 -10.23
C SER A 277 -9.82 -7.75 -9.39
N GLY A 278 -10.91 -7.75 -8.62
CA GLY A 278 -11.15 -6.68 -7.65
C GLY A 278 -10.26 -6.81 -6.41
N ALA A 279 -9.99 -8.04 -5.96
CA ALA A 279 -9.36 -8.27 -4.67
C ALA A 279 -7.86 -8.57 -4.77
N ILE A 280 -7.45 -9.64 -5.45
CA ILE A 280 -6.04 -10.08 -5.42
C ILE A 280 -5.56 -10.51 -6.80
N THR A 281 -4.38 -10.03 -7.18
CA THR A 281 -3.60 -10.62 -8.28
C THR A 281 -2.33 -11.28 -7.74
N ILE A 282 -2.05 -12.51 -8.16
CA ILE A 282 -0.82 -13.26 -7.87
C ILE A 282 -0.03 -13.44 -9.17
N LYS A 283 1.27 -13.10 -9.15
CA LYS A 283 2.19 -13.30 -10.26
C LYS A 283 3.38 -14.12 -9.79
N GLY A 284 3.80 -15.09 -10.60
CA GLY A 284 4.97 -15.91 -10.29
C GLY A 284 5.73 -16.36 -11.53
N PRO A 285 7.00 -16.76 -11.37
CA PRO A 285 7.84 -17.19 -12.49
C PRO A 285 7.50 -18.62 -12.95
N SER A 286 6.79 -19.39 -12.14
CA SER A 286 6.39 -20.76 -12.41
C SER A 286 5.03 -21.08 -11.76
N PRO A 287 4.32 -22.11 -12.24
CA PRO A 287 3.04 -22.50 -11.65
C PRO A 287 3.19 -23.01 -10.21
N GLU A 288 4.32 -23.63 -9.89
CA GLU A 288 4.66 -24.14 -8.55
C GLU A 288 4.83 -23.01 -7.54
N SER A 289 5.33 -21.83 -7.98
CA SER A 289 5.59 -20.71 -7.09
C SER A 289 4.34 -20.24 -6.33
N VAL A 290 3.16 -20.40 -6.94
CA VAL A 290 1.87 -20.01 -6.35
C VAL A 290 1.56 -20.78 -5.05
N GLN A 291 2.20 -21.93 -4.82
CA GLN A 291 2.07 -22.70 -3.58
C GLN A 291 2.60 -21.95 -2.33
N ALA A 292 3.37 -20.89 -2.51
CA ALA A 292 3.77 -19.97 -1.44
C ALA A 292 2.58 -19.26 -0.79
N VAL A 293 1.50 -19.05 -1.55
CA VAL A 293 0.38 -18.20 -1.12
C VAL A 293 -0.76 -19.06 -0.58
N THR A 294 -1.25 -18.71 0.61
CA THR A 294 -2.38 -19.38 1.25
C THR A 294 -3.42 -18.41 1.78
N PHE A 295 -4.67 -18.85 1.71
CA PHE A 295 -5.85 -18.13 2.15
C PHE A 295 -6.60 -18.94 3.20
N ASN A 296 -6.79 -18.36 4.37
CA ASN A 296 -7.50 -19.03 5.47
C ASN A 296 -8.57 -18.12 6.08
N THR A 297 -9.85 -18.52 5.98
CA THR A 297 -10.96 -17.74 6.53
C THR A 297 -11.01 -16.33 5.92
N VAL A 298 -10.87 -16.24 4.59
CA VAL A 298 -10.95 -14.99 3.83
C VAL A 298 -12.33 -14.82 3.20
N ARG A 299 -12.91 -13.63 3.33
CA ARG A 299 -14.19 -13.26 2.74
C ARG A 299 -13.98 -12.34 1.55
N PHE A 300 -14.58 -12.70 0.42
CA PHE A 300 -14.62 -11.88 -0.78
C PHE A 300 -16.05 -11.45 -1.07
N GLU A 301 -16.32 -10.15 -1.00
CA GLU A 301 -17.66 -9.59 -1.08
C GLU A 301 -17.73 -8.50 -2.13
N ASN A 302 -18.67 -8.61 -3.06
CA ASN A 302 -18.97 -7.55 -4.03
C ASN A 302 -17.72 -7.03 -4.78
N ASN A 303 -16.72 -7.87 -5.04
CA ASN A 303 -15.55 -7.44 -5.81
C ASN A 303 -15.88 -7.52 -7.31
N TYR A 304 -15.36 -6.57 -8.08
CA TYR A 304 -15.63 -6.45 -9.51
C TYR A 304 -14.33 -6.28 -10.28
N CYS A 305 -14.34 -6.74 -11.53
CA CYS A 305 -13.25 -6.48 -12.45
C CYS A 305 -13.79 -5.84 -13.74
N PHE A 306 -13.00 -4.95 -14.34
CA PHE A 306 -13.27 -4.36 -15.64
C PHE A 306 -12.58 -5.22 -16.70
N PHE A 307 -13.26 -6.19 -17.29
CA PHE A 307 -12.65 -6.96 -18.37
C PHE A 307 -12.51 -6.12 -19.65
N GLU A 308 -11.27 -5.80 -20.03
CA GLU A 308 -10.85 -5.44 -21.40
C GLU A 308 -9.63 -6.29 -21.80
N HIS A 309 -9.79 -7.56 -22.22
CA HIS A 309 -8.99 -8.28 -23.24
C HIS A 309 -9.44 -9.76 -23.33
N PHE A 310 -9.61 -10.39 -24.50
CA PHE A 310 -8.71 -10.45 -25.66
C PHE A 310 -9.42 -10.08 -26.98
N PRO A 311 -8.74 -9.39 -27.93
CA PRO A 311 -7.58 -9.94 -28.64
C PRO A 311 -6.32 -9.06 -28.64
N SER A 312 -5.17 -9.73 -28.72
CA SER A 312 -3.79 -9.23 -28.62
C SER A 312 -3.29 -8.33 -29.75
N ASN A 313 -4.16 -7.84 -30.65
CA ASN A 313 -3.83 -6.76 -31.56
C ASN A 313 -5.08 -6.05 -32.10
N ARG A 314 -4.92 -4.77 -32.42
CA ARG A 314 -5.93 -3.88 -33.02
C ARG A 314 -6.66 -4.51 -34.23
N GLU A 315 -5.96 -5.32 -35.01
CA GLU A 315 -6.48 -5.97 -36.21
C GLU A 315 -7.55 -7.03 -35.88
N GLN A 316 -7.35 -7.82 -34.82
CA GLN A 316 -8.34 -8.78 -34.35
C GLN A 316 -9.59 -8.10 -33.74
N MET A 317 -9.44 -6.92 -33.11
CA MET A 317 -10.57 -6.13 -32.59
C MET A 317 -11.45 -5.54 -33.69
N LEU A 318 -10.82 -5.12 -34.79
CA LEU A 318 -11.51 -4.67 -36.00
C LEU A 318 -12.21 -5.85 -36.71
N ALA A 319 -11.54 -7.01 -36.79
CA ALA A 319 -12.09 -8.22 -37.39
C ALA A 319 -13.29 -8.80 -36.63
N ALA A 320 -13.32 -8.64 -35.30
CA ALA A 320 -14.44 -9.06 -34.45
C ALA A 320 -15.63 -8.08 -34.45
N GLY A 321 -15.53 -6.93 -35.14
CA GLY A 321 -16.58 -5.90 -35.16
C GLY A 321 -16.76 -5.14 -33.84
N ILE A 322 -15.81 -5.30 -32.90
CA ILE A 322 -15.85 -4.72 -31.55
C ILE A 322 -15.36 -3.25 -31.60
N TRP A 323 -14.50 -2.92 -32.56
CA TRP A 323 -14.01 -1.56 -32.76
C TRP A 323 -14.39 -1.07 -34.16
N GLY A 324 -15.26 -0.06 -34.24
CA GLY A 324 -15.65 0.58 -35.49
C GLY A 324 -14.81 1.84 -35.76
N PRO A 325 -14.60 2.24 -37.04
CA PRO A 325 -13.80 3.40 -37.42
C PRO A 325 -14.33 4.75 -36.91
N ASN A 326 -15.54 4.78 -36.33
CA ASN A 326 -16.18 5.96 -35.73
C ASN A 326 -16.56 5.74 -34.25
N SER A 327 -15.88 4.86 -33.51
CA SER A 327 -16.15 4.66 -32.08
C SER A 327 -15.50 5.74 -31.21
N ASP A 328 -15.96 6.98 -31.41
CA ASP A 328 -15.88 8.01 -30.39
C ASP A 328 -16.91 7.67 -29.30
N LYS A 329 -16.42 7.53 -28.06
CA LYS A 329 -17.19 7.45 -26.79
C LYS A 329 -17.78 6.08 -26.42
N SER A 330 -17.21 5.54 -25.33
CA SER A 330 -17.81 4.58 -24.39
C SER A 330 -18.45 3.34 -25.00
N VAL A 331 -17.63 2.32 -25.29
CA VAL A 331 -18.10 0.95 -25.13
C VAL A 331 -18.46 0.80 -23.64
N PRO A 332 -19.67 0.35 -23.27
CA PRO A 332 -19.98 0.09 -21.87
C PRO A 332 -18.98 -0.96 -21.37
N LYS A 333 -18.07 -0.58 -20.46
CA LYS A 333 -17.27 -1.55 -19.73
C LYS A 333 -18.27 -2.48 -19.04
N GLN A 334 -18.43 -3.68 -19.56
CA GLN A 334 -19.39 -4.63 -19.01
C GLN A 334 -18.85 -4.99 -17.62
N GLN A 335 -19.49 -4.50 -16.57
CA GLN A 335 -19.19 -4.92 -15.21
C GLN A 335 -19.62 -6.37 -15.11
N VAL A 336 -18.66 -7.27 -15.19
CA VAL A 336 -18.86 -8.68 -14.89
C VAL A 336 -18.59 -8.84 -13.40
N HIS A 337 -19.40 -9.65 -12.70
CA HIS A 337 -19.02 -10.09 -11.36
C HIS A 337 -17.62 -10.72 -11.47
N GLY A 338 -16.64 -10.05 -10.88
CA GLY A 338 -15.25 -10.27 -11.21
C GLY A 338 -14.64 -11.46 -10.49
N HIS A 339 -13.46 -11.89 -10.94
CA HIS A 339 -12.68 -12.88 -10.22
C HIS A 339 -12.19 -12.30 -8.89
N ASP A 340 -12.36 -13.05 -7.81
CA ASP A 340 -11.86 -12.71 -6.47
C ASP A 340 -10.32 -12.80 -6.45
N VAL A 341 -9.76 -13.77 -7.18
CA VAL A 341 -8.31 -13.93 -7.32
C VAL A 341 -7.97 -14.17 -8.79
N PHE A 342 -7.01 -13.41 -9.32
CA PHE A 342 -6.40 -13.66 -10.62
C PHE A 342 -4.96 -14.16 -10.47
N VAL A 343 -4.60 -15.21 -11.19
CA VAL A 343 -3.25 -15.81 -11.16
C VAL A 343 -2.58 -15.69 -12.51
N ASP A 344 -1.54 -14.87 -12.58
CA ASP A 344 -0.70 -14.73 -13.76
C ASP A 344 0.45 -15.77 -13.76
N ALA A 345 0.07 -17.03 -14.02
CA ALA A 345 0.97 -18.13 -14.38
C ALA A 345 0.17 -19.22 -15.12
N THR A 346 0.78 -19.85 -16.13
CA THR A 346 0.13 -20.90 -16.94
C THR A 346 0.04 -22.23 -16.18
N GLY A 347 -0.94 -23.10 -16.44
CA GLY A 347 -0.96 -24.45 -15.83
C GLY A 347 -1.08 -24.51 -14.29
N VAL A 348 -1.57 -23.45 -13.64
CA VAL A 348 -1.62 -23.33 -12.16
C VAL A 348 -2.70 -24.14 -11.46
N GLN A 349 -3.66 -24.71 -12.20
CA GLN A 349 -4.88 -25.32 -11.65
C GLN A 349 -4.59 -26.36 -10.55
N GLN A 350 -3.62 -27.24 -10.78
CA GLN A 350 -3.24 -28.28 -9.82
C GLN A 350 -2.58 -27.74 -8.54
N TYR A 351 -1.98 -26.55 -8.61
CA TYR A 351 -1.23 -25.94 -7.50
C TYR A 351 -2.08 -25.05 -6.60
N LEU A 352 -3.27 -24.68 -7.06
CA LEU A 352 -4.27 -23.92 -6.29
C LEU A 352 -5.13 -24.79 -5.37
N VAL A 353 -5.14 -26.11 -5.59
CA VAL A 353 -5.90 -27.06 -4.78
C VAL A 353 -5.43 -26.99 -3.32
N GLY A 354 -6.39 -26.82 -2.40
CA GLY A 354 -6.12 -26.77 -0.96
C GLY A 354 -5.55 -25.45 -0.44
N ARG A 355 -5.33 -24.44 -1.29
CA ARG A 355 -4.81 -23.13 -0.87
C ARG A 355 -5.86 -22.21 -0.27
N PHE A 356 -7.14 -22.56 -0.42
CA PHE A 356 -8.27 -21.83 0.14
C PHE A 356 -8.95 -22.69 1.19
N THR A 357 -8.80 -22.29 2.46
CA THR A 357 -9.40 -22.98 3.59
C THR A 357 -10.45 -22.08 4.23
N ARG A 358 -11.70 -22.53 4.27
CA ARG A 358 -12.84 -21.78 4.88
C ARG A 358 -13.05 -20.39 4.28
N CYS A 359 -12.65 -20.19 3.02
CA CYS A 359 -12.88 -18.95 2.29
C CYS A 359 -14.27 -18.94 1.67
N VAL A 360 -14.91 -17.78 1.63
CA VAL A 360 -16.25 -17.60 1.06
C VAL A 360 -16.27 -16.41 0.10
N SER A 361 -17.09 -16.54 -0.94
CA SER A 361 -17.41 -15.47 -1.89
C SER A 361 -18.92 -15.24 -1.89
N TYR A 362 -19.40 -14.15 -2.50
CA TYR A 362 -20.82 -13.97 -2.82
C TYR A 362 -21.41 -15.19 -3.56
N SER A 363 -20.59 -15.88 -4.35
CA SER A 363 -20.94 -17.11 -5.08
C SER A 363 -20.74 -18.43 -4.30
N ALA A 364 -20.71 -18.37 -2.96
CA ALA A 364 -20.38 -19.45 -2.02
C ALA A 364 -18.91 -19.91 -2.00
N SER A 365 -18.21 -19.93 -3.14
CA SER A 365 -16.77 -20.24 -3.24
C SER A 365 -15.98 -19.15 -3.96
N PRO A 366 -14.70 -18.87 -3.60
CA PRO A 366 -13.87 -17.90 -4.30
C PRO A 366 -13.85 -18.11 -5.82
N GLN A 367 -14.09 -17.05 -6.59
CA GLN A 367 -13.99 -17.08 -8.05
C GLN A 367 -12.53 -16.84 -8.45
N ILE A 368 -11.89 -17.86 -9.02
CA ILE A 368 -10.47 -17.80 -9.39
C ILE A 368 -10.34 -17.85 -10.91
N ALA A 369 -9.55 -16.94 -11.48
CA ALA A 369 -9.10 -16.99 -12.86
C ALA A 369 -7.59 -17.08 -12.96
N TRP A 370 -7.11 -17.56 -14.10
CA TRP A 370 -5.69 -17.67 -14.38
C TRP A 370 -5.40 -17.45 -15.86
N ARG A 371 -4.16 -17.10 -16.18
CA ARG A 371 -3.66 -17.05 -17.56
C ARG A 371 -3.56 -18.48 -18.11
N ASN A 372 -4.19 -18.74 -19.26
CA ASN A 372 -4.11 -20.04 -19.94
C ASN A 372 -2.74 -20.28 -20.57
#